data_AF-A0A9Q6LSC9-F1
#
_entry.id   AF-A0A9Q6LSC9-F1
#
_cell.length_a   1.000
_cell.length_b   1.000
_cell.length_c   1.000
_cell.angle_alpha   90.00
_cell.angle_beta   90.00
_cell.angle_gamma   90.00
#
_symmetry.space_group_name_H-M   'P 1'
#
loop_
_entity.id
_entity.type
_entity.pdbx_description
1 polymer ?
#
loop_
_entity_poly.entity_id
_entity_poly.type
_entity_poly.pdbx_seq_one_letter_code
_entity_poly.pdbx_strand_id
1 'polypeptide(L)'
;MNMNSLLSVALQMTEGVVVVPNLYAMGIQHIDKLVISHIDSDHSGGLASVLAAYPKTRVVSSSPLLPYTKTQACVAGDRWLWDGVTFEFLSPTYPFPYGRNNQSCVLKVSVNEEGSSMLLTGDIEKRQEKKLLLQAPLSLKSDILFAPHHGGNSSSTSPFIKAVSPHTVIISAGRYNAYRLPHVKVLHRYQSQHIAILNTGQVGAIDFQLSGNKEPLFTFAGAGV
;
A
#
# COMPACT_ATOMS: atom_id res chain seq x y z
N MET A 1 -1.22 12.19 -25.53
CA MET A 1 -1.12 11.53 -24.22
C MET A 1 0.32 11.70 -23.75
N ASN A 2 0.55 12.47 -22.70
CA ASN A 2 1.92 12.69 -22.20
C ASN A 2 2.41 11.39 -21.55
N MET A 3 3.51 10.83 -22.05
CA MET A 3 4.19 9.62 -21.55
C MET A 3 4.90 9.81 -20.19
N ASN A 4 4.66 10.93 -19.48
CA ASN A 4 5.45 11.31 -18.29
C ASN A 4 4.72 11.18 -16.95
N SER A 5 3.48 10.72 -16.91
CA SER A 5 2.79 10.42 -15.64
C SER A 5 3.08 8.98 -15.22
N LEU A 6 4.36 8.69 -14.91
CA LEU A 6 4.68 7.52 -14.11
C LEU A 6 4.05 7.74 -12.74
N LEU A 7 2.99 7.00 -12.46
CA LEU A 7 2.49 6.85 -11.10
C LEU A 7 3.57 6.11 -10.30
N SER A 8 4.50 6.85 -9.73
CA SER A 8 5.50 6.30 -8.83
C SER A 8 4.87 6.22 -7.44
N VAL A 9 4.17 5.12 -7.16
CA VAL A 9 3.75 4.82 -5.78
C VAL A 9 4.96 4.24 -5.07
N ALA A 10 5.70 5.08 -4.32
CA ALA A 10 6.69 4.59 -3.38
C ALA A 10 5.97 3.84 -2.26
N LEU A 11 5.92 2.52 -2.39
CA LEU A 11 5.27 1.63 -1.43
C LEU A 11 6.33 1.13 -0.46
N GLN A 12 6.12 1.49 0.80
CA GLN A 12 6.92 1.20 2.00
C GLN A 12 7.92 2.31 2.39
N MET A 13 7.65 2.93 3.53
CA MET A 13 8.53 3.91 4.20
C MET A 13 9.12 3.26 5.44
N THR A 14 9.93 2.21 5.28
CA THR A 14 10.55 1.52 6.42
C THR A 14 11.60 2.41 7.08
N GLU A 15 12.47 3.07 6.32
CA GLU A 15 13.47 4.02 6.82
C GLU A 15 13.83 5.08 5.76
N GLY A 16 14.07 6.33 6.19
CA GLY A 16 14.38 7.46 5.30
C GLY A 16 15.64 7.28 4.45
N VAL A 17 16.57 6.43 4.91
CA VAL A 17 17.85 6.10 4.25
C VAL A 17 17.64 5.37 2.93
N VAL A 18 16.54 4.63 2.77
CA VAL A 18 16.21 3.92 1.53
C VAL A 18 15.33 4.77 0.62
N VAL A 19 14.35 5.47 1.21
CA VAL A 19 13.30 6.15 0.44
C VAL A 19 13.83 7.31 -0.41
N VAL A 20 14.52 8.28 0.19
CA VAL A 20 14.92 9.50 -0.52
C VAL A 20 15.91 9.20 -1.67
N PRO A 21 16.94 8.36 -1.50
CA PRO A 21 17.81 7.98 -2.61
C PRO A 21 17.07 7.28 -3.75
N ASN A 22 16.09 6.41 -3.47
CA ASN A 22 15.30 5.77 -4.52
C ASN A 22 14.42 6.78 -5.27
N LEU A 23 13.80 7.74 -4.57
CA LEU A 23 13.03 8.81 -5.22
C LEU A 23 13.91 9.66 -6.15
N TYR A 24 15.16 9.96 -5.74
CA TYR A 24 16.12 10.64 -6.61
C TYR A 24 16.56 9.79 -7.80
N ALA A 25 16.81 8.50 -7.60
CA ALA A 25 17.15 7.57 -8.69
C ALA A 25 16.02 7.45 -9.72
N MET A 26 14.77 7.56 -9.27
CA MET A 26 13.57 7.61 -10.13
C MET A 26 13.37 8.98 -10.81
N GLY A 27 14.20 9.99 -10.52
CA GLY A 27 14.08 11.34 -11.07
C GLY A 27 12.90 12.15 -10.49
N ILE A 28 12.35 11.73 -9.34
CA ILE A 28 11.21 12.42 -8.71
C ILE A 28 11.67 13.74 -8.10
N GLN A 29 11.24 14.85 -8.70
CA GLN A 29 11.56 16.20 -8.24
C GLN A 29 10.54 16.77 -7.24
N HIS A 30 9.30 16.27 -7.29
CA HIS A 30 8.19 16.75 -6.47
C HIS A 30 7.29 15.60 -6.03
N ILE A 31 6.73 15.70 -4.82
CA ILE A 31 5.72 14.79 -4.30
C ILE A 31 4.47 15.61 -3.96
N ASP A 32 3.38 15.36 -4.68
CA ASP A 32 2.11 16.07 -4.46
C ASP A 32 1.43 15.66 -3.15
N LYS A 33 1.53 14.38 -2.82
CA LYS A 33 0.88 13.75 -1.67
C LYS A 33 1.70 12.55 -1.18
N LEU A 34 1.97 12.52 0.11
CA LEU A 34 2.51 11.36 0.83
C LEU A 34 1.41 10.76 1.70
N VAL A 35 1.06 9.50 1.48
CA VAL A 35 0.09 8.76 2.30
C VAL A 35 0.85 7.85 3.24
N ILE A 36 0.62 8.01 4.55
CA ILE A 36 1.15 7.15 5.61
C ILE A 36 -0.02 6.34 6.15
N SER A 37 0.07 5.01 6.09
CA SER A 37 -1.04 4.14 6.47
C SER A 37 -1.38 4.32 7.96
N HIS A 38 -0.37 4.26 8.84
CA HIS A 38 -0.45 4.45 10.28
C HIS A 38 0.92 4.82 10.86
N ILE A 39 0.99 5.06 12.16
CA ILE A 39 2.13 5.73 12.81
C ILE A 39 3.33 4.82 13.11
N ASP A 40 3.24 3.53 12.86
CA ASP A 40 4.33 2.63 13.26
C ASP A 40 5.58 2.94 12.42
N SER A 41 6.76 2.69 13.00
CA SER A 41 8.02 3.21 12.45
C SER A 41 8.36 2.63 11.09
N ASP A 42 7.93 1.40 10.82
CA ASP A 42 8.08 0.73 9.52
C ASP A 42 7.13 1.26 8.42
N HIS A 43 6.25 2.20 8.77
CA HIS A 43 5.35 2.92 7.84
C HIS A 43 5.56 4.43 7.83
N SER A 44 6.07 5.01 8.93
CA SER A 44 6.21 6.46 9.09
C SER A 44 7.66 6.92 9.30
N GLY A 45 8.61 6.00 9.49
CA GLY A 45 9.99 6.29 9.88
C GLY A 45 10.77 7.13 8.86
N GLY A 46 10.39 7.06 7.58
CA GLY A 46 10.98 7.88 6.51
C GLY A 46 10.49 9.33 6.45
N LEU A 47 9.42 9.69 7.16
CA LEU A 47 8.72 10.97 7.00
C LEU A 47 9.64 12.19 7.13
N ALA A 48 10.47 12.22 8.17
CA ALA A 48 11.34 13.36 8.43
C ALA A 48 12.34 13.60 7.29
N SER A 49 12.90 12.52 6.75
CA SER A 49 13.84 12.59 5.63
C SER A 49 13.14 13.04 4.34
N VAL A 50 11.94 12.50 4.09
CA VAL A 50 11.14 12.89 2.91
C VAL A 50 10.73 14.35 2.97
N LEU A 51 10.28 14.86 4.12
CA LEU A 51 9.90 16.27 4.25
C LEU A 51 11.10 17.23 4.23
N ALA A 52 12.28 16.78 4.66
CA ALA A 52 13.51 17.55 4.48
C ALA A 52 13.86 17.69 2.99
N ALA A 53 13.73 16.61 2.21
CA ALA A 53 13.99 16.61 0.77
C ALA A 53 12.87 17.28 -0.06
N TYR A 54 11.62 17.13 0.36
CA TYR A 54 10.41 17.56 -0.35
C TYR A 54 9.47 18.35 0.59
N PRO A 55 9.84 19.57 1.00
CA PRO A 55 9.16 20.32 2.07
C PRO A 55 7.73 20.77 1.74
N LYS A 56 7.33 20.76 0.47
CA LYS A 56 5.99 21.14 0.01
C LYS A 56 5.00 19.96 -0.04
N THR A 57 5.44 18.76 0.32
CA THR A 57 4.62 17.54 0.26
C THR A 57 3.42 17.64 1.20
N ARG A 58 2.22 17.37 0.69
CA ARG A 58 1.02 17.23 1.53
C ARG A 58 1.00 15.84 2.16
N VAL A 59 0.87 15.75 3.47
CA VAL A 59 0.86 14.48 4.19
C VAL A 59 -0.57 14.10 4.57
N VAL A 60 -0.95 12.87 4.23
CA VAL A 60 -2.22 12.24 4.64
C VAL A 60 -1.91 11.04 5.53
N SER A 61 -2.61 10.89 6.65
CA SER A 61 -2.39 9.81 7.62
C SER A 61 -3.66 9.44 8.38
N SER A 62 -3.71 8.24 8.95
CA SER A 62 -4.82 7.81 9.82
C SER A 62 -4.76 8.42 11.22
N SER A 63 -3.63 9.03 11.58
CA SER A 63 -3.40 9.65 12.89
C SER A 63 -2.42 10.82 12.77
N PRO A 64 -2.47 11.79 13.71
CA PRO A 64 -1.48 12.86 13.79
C PRO A 64 -0.06 12.31 13.89
N LEU A 65 0.88 12.85 13.10
CA LEU A 65 2.27 12.39 13.04
C LEU A 65 3.19 13.39 13.75
N LEU A 66 3.19 13.39 15.09
CA LEU A 66 4.00 14.34 15.86
C LEU A 66 5.50 14.22 15.52
N PRO A 67 6.25 15.35 15.44
CA PRO A 67 5.83 16.73 15.68
C PRO A 67 5.16 17.42 14.48
N TYR A 68 4.93 16.70 13.38
CA TYR A 68 4.28 17.23 12.17
C TYR A 68 2.77 17.35 12.37
N THR A 69 2.32 18.56 12.70
CA THR A 69 0.90 18.83 12.98
C THR A 69 0.06 19.10 11.73
N LYS A 70 0.69 19.33 10.57
CA LYS A 70 0.02 19.59 9.29
C LYS A 70 -0.26 18.31 8.50
N THR A 71 -0.95 17.35 9.12
CA THR A 71 -1.39 16.11 8.47
C THR A 71 -2.90 16.13 8.22
N GLN A 72 -3.32 15.82 6.99
CA GLN A 72 -4.72 15.57 6.69
C GLN A 72 -5.09 14.15 7.12
N ALA A 73 -6.26 13.97 7.73
CA ALA A 73 -6.77 12.64 8.05
C ALA A 73 -7.17 11.89 6.76
N CYS A 74 -6.81 10.61 6.62
CA CYS A 74 -7.50 9.73 5.67
C CYS A 74 -8.83 9.30 6.29
N VAL A 75 -9.90 9.40 5.51
CA VAL A 75 -11.24 8.96 5.92
C VAL A 75 -11.86 8.18 4.79
N ALA A 76 -12.51 7.06 5.10
CA ALA A 76 -13.19 6.26 4.10
C ALA A 76 -14.23 7.11 3.32
N GLY A 77 -14.22 6.99 2.00
CA GLY A 77 -15.02 7.80 1.07
C GLY A 77 -14.28 9.02 0.52
N ASP A 78 -13.20 9.48 1.16
CA ASP A 78 -12.33 10.50 0.57
C ASP A 78 -11.66 9.94 -0.69
N ARG A 79 -11.74 10.71 -1.77
CA ARG A 79 -11.19 10.32 -3.06
C ARG A 79 -10.58 11.48 -3.82
N TRP A 80 -9.66 11.18 -4.72
CA TRP A 80 -9.16 12.14 -5.71
C TRP A 80 -8.86 11.46 -7.04
N LEU A 81 -8.88 12.26 -8.11
CA LEU A 81 -8.50 11.84 -9.45
C LEU A 81 -7.18 12.51 -9.82
N TRP A 82 -6.26 11.74 -10.40
CA TRP A 82 -5.01 12.24 -10.93
C TRP A 82 -4.68 11.49 -12.22
N ASP A 83 -4.63 12.20 -13.35
CA ASP A 83 -4.31 11.64 -14.67
C ASP A 83 -5.10 10.36 -15.05
N GLY A 84 -6.41 10.36 -14.76
CA GLY A 84 -7.28 9.20 -15.07
C GLY A 84 -7.18 8.05 -14.07
N VAL A 85 -6.38 8.21 -13.01
CA VAL A 85 -6.26 7.28 -11.89
C VAL A 85 -7.07 7.78 -10.70
N THR A 86 -8.02 6.97 -10.26
CA THR A 86 -8.84 7.24 -9.07
C THR A 86 -8.15 6.64 -7.85
N PHE A 87 -8.06 7.44 -6.80
CA PHE A 87 -7.57 7.06 -5.49
C PHE A 87 -8.71 7.21 -4.49
N GLU A 88 -9.06 6.14 -3.79
CA GLU A 88 -10.19 6.13 -2.84
C GLU A 88 -9.76 5.48 -1.53
N PHE A 89 -9.96 6.17 -0.42
CA PHE A 89 -9.79 5.57 0.90
C PHE A 89 -11.02 4.70 1.23
N LEU A 90 -10.79 3.43 1.57
CA LEU A 90 -11.82 2.50 2.06
C LEU A 90 -11.82 2.38 3.59
N SER A 91 -10.76 2.87 4.25
CA SER A 91 -10.57 2.82 5.70
C SER A 91 -9.68 4.00 6.14
N PRO A 92 -9.84 4.51 7.37
CA PRO A 92 -10.83 4.11 8.38
C PRO A 92 -12.20 4.81 8.22
N THR A 93 -13.28 4.15 8.64
CA THR A 93 -14.62 4.75 8.79
C THR A 93 -14.85 5.24 10.22
N TYR A 94 -15.51 6.39 10.41
CA TYR A 94 -15.93 6.88 11.72
C TYR A 94 -17.05 6.02 12.33
N PRO A 95 -17.07 5.82 13.67
CA PRO A 95 -15.96 6.08 14.59
C PRO A 95 -14.77 5.17 14.28
N PHE A 96 -13.56 5.72 14.38
CA PHE A 96 -12.34 5.01 14.01
C PHE A 96 -12.17 3.72 14.82
N PRO A 97 -11.68 2.64 14.20
CA PRO A 97 -11.50 1.37 14.88
C PRO A 97 -10.43 1.47 15.97
N TYR A 98 -10.51 0.57 16.95
CA TYR A 98 -9.49 0.48 18.00
C TYR A 98 -8.21 -0.20 17.46
N GLY A 99 -7.05 0.33 17.86
CA GLY A 99 -5.72 -0.18 17.52
C GLY A 99 -5.13 0.46 16.26
N ARG A 100 -3.86 0.90 16.35
CA ARG A 100 -3.14 1.66 15.32
C ARG A 100 -3.18 0.97 13.94
N ASN A 101 -2.92 -0.33 13.91
CA ASN A 101 -2.95 -1.16 12.70
C ASN A 101 -4.32 -1.16 12.01
N ASN A 102 -5.40 -1.35 12.77
CA ASN A 102 -6.75 -1.37 12.23
C ASN A 102 -7.24 0.02 11.80
N GLN A 103 -6.56 1.09 12.21
CA GLN A 103 -6.81 2.45 11.73
C GLN A 103 -6.10 2.74 10.41
N SER A 104 -5.28 1.82 9.88
CA SER A 104 -4.55 2.02 8.62
C SER A 104 -5.42 2.65 7.53
N CYS A 105 -4.86 3.66 6.84
CA CYS A 105 -5.43 4.15 5.59
C CYS A 105 -5.40 3.00 4.57
N VAL A 106 -6.58 2.47 4.23
CA VAL A 106 -6.70 1.48 3.16
C VAL A 106 -7.03 2.25 1.89
N LEU A 107 -6.13 2.23 0.93
CA LEU A 107 -6.22 3.02 -0.30
C LEU A 107 -6.42 2.08 -1.48
N LYS A 108 -7.51 2.27 -2.20
CA LYS A 108 -7.72 1.69 -3.53
C LYS A 108 -7.21 2.65 -4.59
N VAL A 109 -6.48 2.13 -5.55
CA VAL A 109 -6.01 2.85 -6.73
C VAL A 109 -6.54 2.13 -7.96
N SER A 110 -7.26 2.82 -8.83
CA SER A 110 -7.87 2.24 -10.03
C SER A 110 -7.62 3.11 -11.25
N VAL A 111 -7.18 2.50 -12.34
CA VAL A 111 -7.15 3.15 -13.66
C VAL A 111 -8.52 2.99 -14.29
N ASN A 112 -9.28 4.08 -14.41
CA ASN A 112 -10.69 4.07 -14.85
C ASN A 112 -11.56 2.97 -14.17
N GLU A 113 -12.76 2.69 -14.68
CA GLU A 113 -13.66 1.67 -14.07
C GLU A 113 -13.35 0.23 -14.51
N GLU A 114 -12.66 0.06 -15.64
CA GLU A 114 -12.44 -1.24 -16.29
C GLU A 114 -10.97 -1.69 -16.27
N GLY A 115 -10.04 -0.80 -15.94
CA GLY A 115 -8.60 -1.04 -15.96
C GLY A 115 -8.06 -1.72 -14.71
N SER A 116 -6.73 -1.75 -14.63
CA SER A 116 -6.00 -2.31 -13.50
C SER A 116 -6.32 -1.56 -12.20
N SER A 117 -6.34 -2.29 -11.11
CA SER A 117 -6.58 -1.76 -9.77
C SER A 117 -5.69 -2.42 -8.73
N MET A 118 -5.43 -1.68 -7.65
CA MET A 118 -4.69 -2.19 -6.51
C MET A 118 -5.29 -1.76 -5.18
N LEU A 119 -5.09 -2.61 -4.18
CA LEU A 119 -5.47 -2.34 -2.80
C LEU A 119 -4.24 -2.29 -1.90
N LEU A 120 -4.01 -1.11 -1.32
CA LEU A 120 -2.94 -0.84 -0.37
C LEU A 120 -3.55 -0.84 1.03
N THR A 121 -3.21 -1.84 1.84
CA THR A 121 -3.97 -2.11 3.07
C THR A 121 -3.31 -1.60 4.34
N GLY A 122 -2.04 -1.19 4.28
CA GLY A 122 -1.23 -1.03 5.50
C GLY A 122 -1.29 -2.30 6.35
N ASP A 123 -1.45 -2.14 7.66
CA ASP A 123 -1.36 -3.26 8.60
C ASP A 123 -2.71 -3.70 9.17
N ILE A 124 -3.82 -3.46 8.45
CA ILE A 124 -5.14 -3.90 8.89
C ILE A 124 -5.15 -5.39 9.28
N GLU A 125 -5.83 -5.70 10.37
CA GLU A 125 -5.94 -7.05 10.91
C GLU A 125 -7.32 -7.64 10.62
N LYS A 126 -7.53 -8.91 10.99
CA LYS A 126 -8.79 -9.65 10.75
C LYS A 126 -10.04 -8.87 11.12
N ARG A 127 -9.97 -8.06 12.20
CA ARG A 127 -11.10 -7.24 12.65
C ARG A 127 -11.47 -6.19 11.61
N GLN A 128 -10.49 -5.46 11.09
CA GLN A 128 -10.73 -4.43 10.08
C GLN A 128 -11.02 -5.03 8.71
N GLU A 129 -10.41 -6.16 8.35
CA GLU A 129 -10.80 -6.93 7.15
C GLU A 129 -12.29 -7.31 7.18
N LYS A 130 -12.77 -7.83 8.32
CA LYS A 130 -14.19 -8.14 8.50
C LYS A 130 -15.06 -6.89 8.36
N LYS A 131 -14.62 -5.75 8.87
CA LYS A 131 -15.36 -4.48 8.74
C LYS A 131 -15.45 -4.03 7.28
N LEU A 132 -14.35 -4.10 6.53
CA LEU A 132 -14.31 -3.79 5.10
C LEU A 132 -15.23 -4.70 4.27
N LEU A 133 -15.25 -6.00 4.57
CA LEU A 133 -16.15 -6.96 3.92
C LEU A 133 -17.64 -6.59 4.09
N LEU A 134 -18.00 -5.99 5.23
CA LEU A 134 -19.37 -5.58 5.52
C LEU A 134 -19.72 -4.20 4.95
N GLN A 135 -18.74 -3.29 4.88
CA GLN A 135 -18.98 -1.88 4.56
C GLN A 135 -18.75 -1.54 3.08
N ALA A 136 -17.78 -2.18 2.44
CA ALA A 136 -17.34 -1.84 1.09
C ALA A 136 -17.05 -3.09 0.21
N PRO A 137 -17.88 -4.15 0.23
CA PRO A 137 -17.54 -5.41 -0.45
C PRO A 137 -17.30 -5.24 -1.96
N LEU A 138 -18.05 -4.36 -2.61
CA LEU A 138 -17.91 -4.10 -4.05
C LEU A 138 -16.63 -3.33 -4.40
N SER A 139 -16.14 -2.51 -3.46
CA SER A 139 -14.91 -1.74 -3.67
C SER A 139 -13.64 -2.57 -3.41
N LEU A 140 -13.72 -3.74 -2.78
CA LEU A 140 -12.52 -4.52 -2.43
C LEU A 140 -11.83 -5.19 -3.62
N LYS A 141 -12.59 -5.55 -4.67
CA LYS A 141 -12.04 -6.26 -5.83
C LYS A 141 -10.87 -5.47 -6.44
N SER A 142 -9.68 -6.07 -6.47
CA SER A 142 -8.46 -5.42 -6.95
C SER A 142 -7.52 -6.44 -7.59
N ASP A 143 -6.84 -6.09 -8.68
CA ASP A 143 -5.97 -7.01 -9.42
C ASP A 143 -4.64 -7.26 -8.68
N ILE A 144 -4.15 -6.24 -7.96
CA ILE A 144 -2.99 -6.33 -7.06
C ILE A 144 -3.43 -6.08 -5.61
N LEU A 145 -3.00 -6.95 -4.71
CA LEU A 145 -3.11 -6.73 -3.26
C LEU A 145 -1.73 -6.48 -2.67
N PHE A 146 -1.55 -5.36 -1.97
CA PHE A 146 -0.42 -5.24 -1.03
C PHE A 146 -0.81 -5.96 0.25
N ALA A 147 -0.06 -7.00 0.63
CA ALA A 147 -0.45 -7.89 1.71
C ALA A 147 -0.57 -7.11 3.03
N PRO A 148 -1.70 -7.23 3.75
CA PRO A 148 -1.83 -6.54 5.02
C PRO A 148 -0.79 -7.02 6.02
N HIS A 149 -0.19 -6.07 6.74
CA HIS A 149 0.72 -6.34 7.84
C HIS A 149 1.90 -7.24 7.42
N HIS A 150 2.46 -6.95 6.24
CA HIS A 150 3.61 -7.63 5.65
C HIS A 150 3.45 -9.16 5.53
N GLY A 151 2.20 -9.64 5.44
CA GLY A 151 1.88 -11.08 5.45
C GLY A 151 1.92 -11.72 6.85
N GLY A 152 1.48 -10.96 7.87
CA GLY A 152 1.32 -11.39 9.26
C GLY A 152 0.15 -12.36 9.49
N ASN A 153 0.25 -13.21 10.52
CA ASN A 153 -0.84 -14.13 10.92
C ASN A 153 -2.08 -13.42 11.48
N SER A 154 -1.96 -12.15 11.85
CA SER A 154 -3.04 -11.27 12.31
C SER A 154 -3.92 -10.75 11.17
N SER A 155 -3.59 -11.05 9.91
CA SER A 155 -4.31 -10.54 8.75
C SER A 155 -4.42 -11.60 7.64
N SER A 156 -4.81 -11.16 6.44
CA SER A 156 -4.97 -11.91 5.22
C SER A 156 -5.93 -13.08 5.39
N THR A 157 -7.12 -12.83 5.94
CA THR A 157 -8.13 -13.89 6.15
C THR A 157 -8.67 -14.40 4.81
N SER A 158 -9.06 -15.68 4.74
CA SER A 158 -9.57 -16.26 3.49
C SER A 158 -10.79 -15.52 2.93
N PRO A 159 -11.79 -15.07 3.73
CA PRO A 159 -12.90 -14.26 3.20
C PRO A 159 -12.42 -12.93 2.61
N PHE A 160 -11.45 -12.27 3.22
CA PHE A 160 -10.88 -11.02 2.70
C PHE A 160 -10.15 -11.24 1.37
N ILE A 161 -9.26 -12.23 1.30
CA ILE A 161 -8.54 -12.56 0.07
C ILE A 161 -9.52 -12.90 -1.07
N LYS A 162 -10.58 -13.67 -0.77
CA LYS A 162 -11.61 -14.01 -1.75
C LYS A 162 -12.38 -12.79 -2.28
N ALA A 163 -12.69 -11.83 -1.40
CA ALA A 163 -13.41 -10.62 -1.80
C ALA A 163 -12.52 -9.66 -2.62
N VAL A 164 -11.23 -9.56 -2.28
CA VAL A 164 -10.27 -8.79 -3.07
C VAL A 164 -10.01 -9.47 -4.41
N SER A 165 -9.96 -10.82 -4.44
CA SER A 165 -9.73 -11.63 -5.63
C SER A 165 -8.55 -11.18 -6.49
N PRO A 166 -7.35 -10.96 -5.91
CA PRO A 166 -6.21 -10.45 -6.68
C PRO A 166 -5.58 -11.53 -7.55
N HIS A 167 -5.00 -11.14 -8.68
CA HIS A 167 -4.13 -12.01 -9.47
C HIS A 167 -2.72 -12.10 -8.83
N THR A 168 -2.26 -10.98 -8.25
CA THR A 168 -0.94 -10.88 -7.61
C THR A 168 -1.06 -10.28 -6.21
N VAL A 169 -0.33 -10.85 -5.25
CA VAL A 169 -0.08 -10.24 -3.95
C VAL A 169 1.39 -9.81 -3.84
N ILE A 170 1.61 -8.56 -3.42
CA ILE A 170 2.93 -8.03 -3.09
C ILE A 170 3.09 -8.05 -1.57
N ILE A 171 4.16 -8.67 -1.09
CA ILE A 171 4.51 -8.75 0.31
C ILE A 171 5.78 -7.94 0.52
N SER A 172 5.72 -6.92 1.34
CA SER A 172 6.91 -6.19 1.74
C SER A 172 7.47 -6.73 3.05
N ALA A 173 8.39 -7.69 2.95
CA ALA A 173 9.06 -8.26 4.11
C ALA A 173 10.51 -8.61 3.76
N GLY A 174 11.48 -8.08 4.52
CA GLY A 174 12.89 -8.38 4.28
C GLY A 174 13.21 -9.87 4.40
N ARG A 175 14.17 -10.38 3.60
CA ARG A 175 14.56 -11.81 3.53
C ARG A 175 14.84 -12.44 4.89
N TYR A 176 15.45 -11.67 5.79
CA TYR A 176 15.88 -12.09 7.13
C TYR A 176 15.29 -11.18 8.21
N ASN A 177 13.98 -10.95 8.18
CA ASN A 177 13.33 -10.15 9.23
C ASN A 177 13.13 -10.95 10.53
N ALA A 178 13.31 -10.29 11.67
CA ALA A 178 13.20 -10.91 13.00
C ALA A 178 11.81 -11.52 13.29
N TYR A 179 10.78 -11.00 12.62
CA TYR A 179 9.39 -11.43 12.75
C TYR A 179 9.05 -12.68 11.92
N ARG A 180 9.99 -13.18 11.11
CA ARG A 180 9.82 -14.34 10.21
C ARG A 180 8.62 -14.19 9.26
N LEU A 181 8.43 -12.97 8.76
CA LEU A 181 7.40 -12.62 7.77
C LEU A 181 7.87 -12.89 6.34
N PRO A 182 6.94 -13.17 5.41
CA PRO A 182 5.55 -13.51 5.66
C PRO A 182 5.41 -14.87 6.35
N HIS A 183 4.35 -15.05 7.13
CA HIS A 183 4.09 -16.33 7.78
C HIS A 183 3.67 -17.40 6.77
N VAL A 184 4.17 -18.63 6.93
CA VAL A 184 3.86 -19.78 6.06
C VAL A 184 2.35 -20.02 5.90
N LYS A 185 1.55 -19.83 6.96
CA LYS A 185 0.08 -19.96 6.90
C LYS A 185 -0.57 -18.92 5.99
N VAL A 186 0.01 -17.72 5.88
CA VAL A 186 -0.47 -16.65 4.99
C VAL A 186 -0.10 -16.97 3.55
N LEU A 187 1.14 -17.39 3.29
CA LEU A 187 1.59 -17.85 1.97
C LEU A 187 0.70 -18.97 1.43
N HIS A 188 0.38 -19.98 2.25
CA HIS A 188 -0.51 -21.06 1.84
C HIS A 188 -1.92 -20.58 1.47
N ARG A 189 -2.47 -19.56 2.13
CA ARG A 189 -3.80 -19.02 1.79
C ARG A 189 -3.82 -18.33 0.43
N TYR A 190 -2.72 -17.68 0.05
CA TYR A 190 -2.57 -17.08 -1.28
C TYR A 190 -2.34 -18.17 -2.34
N GLN A 191 -1.42 -19.11 -2.08
CA GLN A 191 -1.12 -20.22 -3.00
C GLN A 191 -2.34 -21.12 -3.27
N SER A 192 -3.15 -21.42 -2.25
CA SER A 192 -4.36 -22.24 -2.41
C SER A 192 -5.44 -21.60 -3.28
N GLN A 193 -5.29 -20.31 -3.60
CA GLN A 193 -6.18 -19.55 -4.47
C GLN A 193 -5.49 -19.20 -5.80
N HIS A 194 -4.34 -19.82 -6.10
CA HIS A 194 -3.54 -19.59 -7.31
C HIS A 194 -3.11 -18.13 -7.50
N ILE A 195 -2.93 -17.39 -6.40
CA ILE A 195 -2.48 -16.00 -6.41
C ILE A 195 -0.95 -15.97 -6.52
N ALA A 196 -0.42 -15.22 -7.48
CA ALA A 196 1.01 -15.01 -7.62
C ALA A 196 1.55 -14.20 -6.44
N ILE A 197 2.69 -14.60 -5.87
CA ILE A 197 3.27 -13.96 -4.68
C ILE A 197 4.61 -13.32 -5.06
N LEU A 198 4.72 -12.02 -4.88
CA LEU A 198 5.97 -11.27 -5.03
C LEU A 198 6.40 -10.76 -3.66
N ASN A 199 7.62 -11.10 -3.23
CA ASN A 199 8.16 -10.61 -1.96
C ASN A 199 9.36 -9.69 -2.22
N THR A 200 9.28 -8.44 -1.78
CA THR A 200 10.33 -7.43 -2.00
C THR A 200 11.67 -7.83 -1.39
N GLY A 201 11.67 -8.59 -0.28
CA GLY A 201 12.90 -9.13 0.31
C GLY A 201 13.59 -10.19 -0.56
N GLN A 202 12.90 -10.75 -1.55
CA GLN A 202 13.44 -11.75 -2.47
C GLN A 202 13.79 -11.15 -3.84
N VAL A 203 12.96 -10.22 -4.34
CA VAL A 203 13.06 -9.70 -5.71
C VAL A 203 13.58 -8.27 -5.80
N GLY A 204 13.74 -7.57 -4.67
CA GLY A 204 14.13 -6.17 -4.65
C GLY A 204 12.94 -5.24 -4.86
N ALA A 205 13.21 -4.07 -5.44
CA ALA A 205 12.16 -3.12 -5.79
C ALA A 205 11.34 -3.66 -6.97
N ILE A 206 10.02 -3.52 -6.86
CA ILE A 206 9.07 -3.98 -7.86
C ILE A 206 8.45 -2.75 -8.50
N ASP A 207 8.73 -2.55 -9.77
CA ASP A 207 8.04 -1.57 -10.59
C ASP A 207 6.87 -2.27 -11.28
N PHE A 208 5.70 -1.64 -11.29
CA PHE A 208 4.55 -2.16 -12.01
C PHE A 208 3.79 -1.05 -12.71
N GLN A 209 3.22 -1.38 -13.86
CA GLN A 209 2.44 -0.46 -14.67
C GLN A 209 0.97 -0.86 -14.60
N LEU A 210 0.17 0.00 -13.95
CA LEU A 210 -1.28 -0.07 -14.07
C LEU A 210 -1.70 0.51 -15.43
N SER A 211 -2.64 -0.15 -16.10
CA SER A 211 -3.10 0.28 -17.42
C SER A 211 -4.62 0.15 -17.54
N GLY A 212 -5.17 0.51 -18.70
CA GLY A 212 -6.57 0.22 -19.03
C GLY A 212 -6.89 -1.27 -19.16
N ASN A 213 -5.88 -2.15 -19.14
CA ASN A 213 -6.05 -3.60 -19.10
C ASN A 213 -5.97 -4.11 -17.65
N LYS A 214 -6.57 -5.26 -17.34
CA LYS A 214 -6.55 -5.85 -15.98
C LYS A 214 -5.30 -6.66 -15.64
N GLU A 215 -4.41 -6.83 -16.60
CA GLU A 215 -3.13 -7.51 -16.41
C GLU A 215 -2.02 -6.46 -16.23
N PRO A 216 -1.58 -6.19 -14.99
CA PRO A 216 -0.47 -5.27 -14.75
C PRO A 216 0.85 -5.87 -15.22
N LEU A 217 1.71 -5.03 -15.80
CA LEU A 217 3.06 -5.41 -16.18
C LEU A 217 4.02 -5.17 -15.01
N PHE A 218 4.90 -6.13 -14.71
CA PHE A 218 5.89 -6.03 -13.64
C PHE A 218 7.30 -5.99 -14.20
N THR A 219 8.13 -5.12 -13.64
CA THR A 219 9.59 -5.07 -13.82
C THR A 219 10.25 -5.14 -12.45
N PHE A 220 11.40 -5.83 -12.39
CA PHE A 220 12.13 -6.03 -11.14
C PHE A 220 13.47 -5.32 -11.23
N ALA A 221 13.71 -4.35 -10.36
CA ALA A 221 15.05 -3.83 -10.14
C ALA A 221 15.74 -4.81 -9.17
N GLY A 222 16.64 -5.63 -9.73
CA GLY A 222 17.23 -6.76 -9.03
C GLY A 222 17.67 -6.43 -7.61
N ALA A 223 17.40 -7.34 -6.68
CA ALA A 223 17.89 -7.24 -5.30
C ALA A 223 19.43 -7.07 -5.35
N GLY A 224 19.90 -5.87 -5.01
CA GLY A 224 21.31 -5.65 -4.73
C GLY A 224 21.74 -6.66 -3.67
N VAL A 225 22.73 -7.47 -4.03
CA VAL A 225 23.46 -8.38 -3.14
C VAL A 225 24.04 -7.64 -1.95
#